data_AF-A0AAD4C9X2-F1
#
_entry.id   AF-A0AAD4C9X2-F1
#
_cell.length_a   1.000
_cell.length_b   1.000
_cell.length_c   1.000
_cell.angle_alpha   90.00
_cell.angle_beta   90.00
_cell.angle_gamma   90.00
#
_symmetry.space_group_name_H-M   'P 1'
#
loop_
_entity.id
_entity.type
_entity.pdbx_description
1 polymer ?
#
loop_
_entity_poly.entity_id
_entity_poly.type
_entity_poly.pdbx_seq_one_letter_code
_entity_poly.pdbx_strand_id
1 'polypeptide(L)'
;TEAFDGIEGRPVVTNIFGTAHAQFGNMLVLSATYMSNLSELVDRNDLERLLKRTINFLLKSRYISPSLRADARILTEIYEKIFGEPAGSFGTYD
;
A
#
# COMPACT_ATOMS: atom_id res chain seq x y z
N THR A 1 7.88 -5.69 2.78
CA THR A 1 7.05 -6.68 2.05
C THR A 1 7.41 -6.61 0.59
N GLU A 2 8.23 -7.55 0.12
CA GLU A 2 8.76 -7.58 -1.24
C GLU A 2 8.21 -8.80 -1.97
N ALA A 3 6.90 -8.87 -2.11
CA ALA A 3 6.27 -9.87 -2.97
C ALA A 3 5.87 -9.18 -4.28
N PHE A 4 6.31 -9.74 -5.41
CA PHE A 4 5.97 -9.36 -6.79
C PHE A 4 6.63 -8.08 -7.35
N ASP A 5 7.81 -7.70 -6.85
CA ASP A 5 8.59 -6.60 -7.44
C ASP A 5 9.25 -7.06 -8.76
N GLY A 6 9.02 -6.33 -9.86
CA GLY A 6 9.74 -6.54 -11.12
C GLY A 6 9.29 -7.69 -12.03
N ILE A 7 8.06 -8.20 -11.90
CA ILE A 7 7.58 -9.27 -12.80
C ILE A 7 7.04 -8.67 -14.11
N GLU A 8 7.78 -8.82 -15.21
CA GLU A 8 7.27 -8.59 -16.57
C GLU A 8 6.39 -9.78 -17.00
N GLY A 9 5.13 -9.49 -17.35
CA GLY A 9 4.12 -10.49 -17.72
C GLY A 9 3.01 -10.64 -16.68
N ARG A 10 1.88 -11.25 -17.07
CA ARG A 10 0.70 -11.41 -16.21
C ARG A 10 1.05 -12.40 -15.07
N PRO A 11 1.15 -11.97 -13.81
CA PRO A 11 1.56 -12.87 -12.73
C PRO A 11 0.49 -13.95 -12.55
N VAL A 12 0.85 -15.23 -12.70
CA VAL A 12 -0.02 -16.36 -12.38
C VAL A 12 0.01 -16.52 -10.86
N VAL A 13 -0.75 -15.69 -10.16
CA VAL A 13 -0.95 -15.80 -8.71
C VAL A 13 -2.26 -16.55 -8.47
N THR A 14 -2.19 -17.65 -7.74
CA THR A 14 -3.34 -18.50 -7.40
C THR A 14 -4.41 -17.77 -6.58
N ASN A 15 -4.07 -16.65 -5.91
CA ASN A 15 -5.01 -15.82 -5.16
C ASN A 15 -4.52 -14.35 -5.01
N ILE A 16 -4.52 -13.58 -6.10
CA ILE A 16 -4.12 -12.17 -6.10
C ILE A 16 -4.89 -11.33 -5.06
N PHE A 17 -6.15 -11.70 -4.77
CA PHE A 17 -6.97 -11.02 -3.76
C PHE A 17 -6.49 -11.29 -2.34
N GLY A 18 -6.19 -12.54 -1.99
CA GLY A 18 -5.68 -12.91 -0.67
C GLY A 18 -4.35 -12.22 -0.36
N THR A 19 -3.45 -12.17 -1.34
CA THR A 19 -2.18 -11.44 -1.21
C THR A 19 -2.41 -9.93 -1.05
N ALA A 20 -3.28 -9.33 -1.86
CA ALA A 20 -3.57 -7.90 -1.79
C ALA A 20 -4.13 -7.48 -0.43
N HIS A 21 -5.05 -8.27 0.11
CA HIS A 21 -5.67 -7.98 1.40
C HIS A 21 -4.69 -8.16 2.58
N ALA A 22 -3.76 -9.11 2.48
CA ALA A 22 -2.68 -9.24 3.47
C ALA A 22 -1.72 -8.03 3.44
N GLN A 23 -1.38 -7.52 2.25
CA GLN A 23 -0.56 -6.30 2.15
C GLN A 23 -1.29 -5.06 2.71
N PHE A 24 -2.59 -4.95 2.44
CA PHE A 24 -3.43 -3.92 3.06
C PHE A 24 -3.37 -3.99 4.59
N GLY A 25 -3.61 -5.17 5.18
CA GLY A 25 -3.56 -5.37 6.63
C GLY A 25 -2.20 -5.01 7.25
N ASN A 26 -1.09 -5.42 6.62
CA ASN A 26 0.26 -5.06 7.08
C ASN A 26 0.46 -3.55 7.13
N MET A 27 -0.11 -2.82 6.17
CA MET A 27 0.02 -1.37 6.13
C MET A 27 -0.80 -0.66 7.19
N LEU A 28 -1.95 -1.20 7.58
CA LEU A 28 -2.69 -0.69 8.73
C LEU A 28 -1.90 -0.85 10.03
N VAL A 29 -1.28 -2.03 10.25
CA VAL A 29 -0.48 -2.29 11.45
C VAL A 29 0.73 -1.36 11.51
N LEU A 30 1.52 -1.29 10.43
CA LEU A 30 2.71 -0.43 10.38
C LEU A 30 2.37 1.05 10.55
N SER A 31 1.26 1.51 9.94
CA SER A 31 0.78 2.89 10.10
C SER A 31 0.34 3.17 11.54
N ALA A 32 -0.41 2.25 12.16
CA ALA A 32 -0.84 2.40 13.55
C ALA A 32 0.35 2.41 14.51
N THR A 33 1.34 1.53 14.31
CA THR A 33 2.59 1.52 15.08
C THR A 33 3.33 2.84 14.94
N TYR A 34 3.49 3.35 13.71
CA TYR A 34 4.14 4.64 13.45
C TYR A 34 3.42 5.83 14.09
N MET A 35 2.08 5.79 14.16
CA MET A 35 1.27 6.85 14.78
C MET A 35 1.15 6.73 16.31
N SER A 36 1.75 5.71 16.90
CA SER A 36 1.71 5.44 18.35
C SER A 36 3.01 5.85 19.04
N ASN A 37 3.12 5.55 20.34
CA ASN A 37 4.37 5.66 21.09
C ASN A 37 5.43 4.62 20.69
N LEU A 38 5.14 3.72 19.74
CA LEU A 38 6.07 2.73 19.19
C LEU A 38 6.67 3.18 17.84
N SER A 39 6.60 4.47 17.51
CA SER A 39 6.99 4.99 16.19
C SER A 39 8.44 4.71 15.82
N GLU A 40 9.33 4.64 16.81
CA GLU A 40 10.74 4.28 16.67
C GLU A 40 10.98 2.87 16.10
N LEU A 41 9.99 1.97 16.15
CA LEU A 41 10.06 0.63 15.57
C LEU A 41 9.80 0.62 14.06
N VAL A 42 9.37 1.74 13.49
CA VAL A 42 9.00 1.85 12.07
C VAL A 42 9.77 3.01 11.45
N ASP A 43 10.69 2.67 10.55
CA ASP A 43 11.39 3.70 9.77
C ASP A 43 10.41 4.46 8.87
N ARG A 44 10.51 5.80 8.92
CA ARG A 44 9.60 6.70 8.19
C ARG A 44 9.70 6.51 6.68
N ASN A 45 10.91 6.38 6.13
CA ASN A 45 11.13 6.30 4.69
C ASN A 45 10.68 4.95 4.14
N ASP A 46 10.91 3.87 4.90
CA ASP A 46 10.41 2.55 4.56
C ASP A 46 8.88 2.50 4.61
N LEU A 47 8.26 3.08 5.64
CA LEU A 47 6.79 3.15 5.72
C LEU A 47 6.22 3.91 4.52
N GLU A 48 6.79 5.08 4.19
CA GLU A 48 6.35 5.91 3.07
C GLU A 48 6.44 5.14 1.74
N ARG A 49 7.58 4.49 1.49
CA ARG A 49 7.82 3.66 0.30
C ARG A 49 6.86 2.48 0.23
N LEU A 50 6.64 1.77 1.33
CA LEU A 50 5.75 0.60 1.38
C LEU A 50 4.29 0.99 1.16
N LEU A 51 3.84 2.11 1.75
CA LEU A 51 2.49 2.64 1.53
C LEU A 51 2.28 3.01 0.06
N LYS A 52 3.19 3.81 -0.52
CA LYS A 52 3.18 4.19 -1.94
C LYS A 52 3.02 2.98 -2.86
N ARG A 53 3.85 1.96 -2.64
CA ARG A 53 3.84 0.73 -3.45
C ARG A 53 2.56 -0.07 -3.29
N THR A 54 2.06 -0.22 -2.06
CA THR A 54 0.84 -0.99 -1.79
C THR A 54 -0.39 -0.29 -2.37
N ILE A 55 -0.50 1.03 -2.21
CA ILE A 55 -1.58 1.83 -2.81
C ILE A 55 -1.57 1.65 -4.34
N ASN A 56 -0.42 1.79 -4.99
CA ASN A 56 -0.30 1.61 -6.44
C ASN A 56 -0.69 0.20 -6.89
N PHE A 57 -0.29 -0.83 -6.15
CA PHE A 57 -0.69 -2.21 -6.43
C PHE A 57 -2.20 -2.42 -6.32
N LEU A 58 -2.84 -1.89 -5.28
CA LEU A 58 -4.30 -1.97 -5.09
C LEU A 58 -5.06 -1.18 -6.17
N LEU A 59 -4.57 0.01 -6.55
CA LEU A 59 -5.15 0.84 -7.60
C LEU A 59 -5.08 0.16 -8.98
N LYS A 60 -3.99 -0.55 -9.31
CA LYS A 60 -3.90 -1.36 -10.54
C LYS A 60 -4.96 -2.47 -10.59
N SER A 61 -5.39 -2.96 -9.42
CA SER A 61 -6.38 -4.03 -9.27
C SER A 61 -7.82 -3.52 -9.06
N ARG A 62 -8.04 -2.19 -9.06
CA ARG A 62 -9.33 -1.54 -8.70
C ARG A 62 -10.53 -1.92 -9.56
N TYR A 63 -10.29 -2.36 -10.79
CA TYR A 63 -11.34 -2.78 -11.73
C TYR A 63 -11.80 -4.21 -11.51
N ILE A 64 -11.06 -4.97 -10.70
CA ILE A 64 -11.30 -6.40 -10.48
C ILE A 64 -12.10 -6.62 -9.19
N SER A 65 -11.95 -5.76 -8.19
CA SER A 65 -12.73 -5.85 -6.94
C SER A 65 -13.05 -4.48 -6.33
N PRO A 66 -14.32 -4.20 -5.99
CA PRO A 66 -14.71 -3.03 -5.21
C PRO A 66 -14.02 -2.95 -3.85
N SER A 67 -13.74 -4.09 -3.20
CA SER A 67 -13.05 -4.12 -1.90
C SER A 67 -11.62 -3.60 -2.01
N LEU A 68 -10.86 -4.02 -3.03
CA LEU A 68 -9.50 -3.54 -3.25
C LEU A 68 -9.44 -2.03 -3.54
N ARG A 69 -10.50 -1.49 -4.17
CA ARG A 69 -10.64 -0.04 -4.38
C ARG A 69 -10.88 0.69 -3.06
N ALA A 70 -11.70 0.13 -2.17
CA ALA A 70 -11.91 0.68 -0.84
C ALA A 70 -10.61 0.63 -0.01
N ASP A 71 -9.91 -0.51 -0.04
CA ASP A 71 -8.61 -0.69 0.64
C ASP A 71 -7.58 0.35 0.16
N ALA A 72 -7.48 0.59 -1.16
CA ALA A 72 -6.60 1.60 -1.73
C ALA A 72 -6.93 3.02 -1.23
N ARG A 73 -8.23 3.34 -1.13
CA ARG A 73 -8.70 4.63 -0.64
C ARG A 73 -8.37 4.82 0.85
N ILE A 74 -8.58 3.80 1.67
CA ILE A 74 -8.23 3.85 3.10
C ILE A 74 -6.74 4.11 3.28
N LEU A 75 -5.88 3.36 2.57
CA LEU A 75 -4.42 3.57 2.68
C LEU A 75 -3.99 4.95 2.15
N THR A 76 -4.67 5.47 1.13
CA THR A 76 -4.45 6.84 0.63
C THR A 76 -4.74 7.88 1.70
N GLU A 77 -5.90 7.80 2.36
CA GLU A 77 -6.27 8.72 3.44
C GLU A 77 -5.30 8.63 4.64
N ILE A 78 -4.82 7.42 4.96
CA ILE A 78 -3.78 7.22 5.99
C ILE A 78 -2.46 7.85 5.57
N TYR A 79 -2.02 7.66 4.33
CA TYR A 79 -0.80 8.28 3.81
C TYR A 79 -0.85 9.80 3.94
N GLU A 80 -1.93 10.43 3.48
CA GLU A 80 -2.10 11.88 3.55
C GLU A 80 -2.08 12.38 4.99
N LYS A 81 -2.67 11.62 5.92
CA LYS A 81 -2.65 11.94 7.36
C LYS A 81 -1.25 11.85 7.98
N ILE A 82 -0.44 10.87 7.57
CA ILE A 82 0.91 10.65 8.13
C ILE A 82 1.93 11.61 7.54
N PHE A 83 1.88 11.85 6.22
CA PHE A 83 2.92 12.56 5.48
C PHE A 83 2.53 13.99 5.09
N GLY A 84 1.24 14.36 5.16
CA GLY A 84 0.76 15.70 4.81
C GLY A 84 0.82 16.00 3.30
N GLU A 85 1.08 15.00 2.47
CA GLU A 85 1.23 15.13 1.02
C GLU A 85 0.04 14.51 0.30
N PRO A 86 -0.52 15.17 -0.72
CA PRO A 86 -1.59 14.58 -1.52
C PRO A 86 -1.08 13.35 -2.28
N ALA A 87 -1.84 12.27 -2.22
CA ALA A 87 -1.57 11.02 -2.94
C ALA A 87 -1.55 11.14 -4.47
N GLY A 88 -1.92 12.29 -5.02
CA GLY A 88 -1.88 12.58 -6.46
C GLY A 88 -0.47 12.49 -7.08
N SER A 89 0.60 12.42 -6.27
CA SER A 89 1.98 12.27 -6.72
C SER A 89 2.39 10.84 -7.07
N PHE A 90 1.54 9.83 -6.85
CA PHE A 90 1.88 8.41 -7.10
C PHE A 90 2.00 8.02 -8.59
N GLY A 91 1.81 8.96 -9.52
CA GLY A 91 1.78 8.74 -10.97
C GLY A 91 3.02 9.19 -11.76
N THR A 92 4.10 9.67 -11.14
CA THR A 92 5.31 10.17 -11.84
C THR A 92 6.56 9.33 -11.62
N TYR A 93 6.41 8.02 -11.55
CA TYR A 93 7.54 7.09 -11.70
C TYR A 93 7.25 6.18 -12.90
N ASP A 94 7.49 6.73 -14.09
CA ASP A 94 7.99 5.98 -15.26
C ASP A 94 9.51 6.19 -15.32
#